data_AF-A0A848U3Q0-F1
#
_entry.id   AF-A0A848U3Q0-F1
#
_cell.length_a   1.000
_cell.length_b   1.000
_cell.length_c   1.000
_cell.angle_alpha   90.00
_cell.angle_beta   90.00
_cell.angle_gamma   90.00
#
_symmetry.space_group_name_H-M   'P 1'
#
loop_
_entity.id
_entity.type
_entity.pdbx_description
1 polymer ?
#
loop_
_entity_poly.entity_id
_entity_poly.type
_entity_poly.pdbx_seq_one_letter_code
_entity_poly.pdbx_strand_id
1 'polypeptide(L)'
;MKHARQSGFSLIELIIVTIILGVASVPILKQFTSVASSTLINEDIQTASQLAQERAEYILALRRNHGYAAVSPGSTNEILTGKFAGFSRSVAISEPSSIGGCAPGATCKGVVVTVTRDLRKRAEIATVLVDY
;
A
#
# COMPACT_ATOMS: atom_id res chain seq x y z
N MET A 1 59.40 -29.85 18.53
CA MET A 1 58.21 -29.34 17.81
C MET A 1 57.09 -30.35 17.98
N LYS A 2 56.04 -30.05 18.76
CA LYS A 2 54.91 -30.98 18.97
C LYS A 2 53.98 -30.89 17.75
N HIS A 3 53.92 -31.94 16.95
CA HIS A 3 52.90 -32.06 15.90
C HIS A 3 51.54 -32.23 16.57
N ALA A 4 50.69 -31.20 16.45
CA ALA A 4 49.27 -31.32 16.77
C ALA A 4 48.65 -32.32 15.79
N ARG A 5 48.19 -33.47 16.29
CA ARG A 5 47.36 -34.40 15.50
C ARG A 5 46.11 -33.64 15.06
N GLN A 6 45.93 -33.44 13.76
CA GLN A 6 44.63 -33.04 13.21
C GLN A 6 43.65 -34.18 13.48
N SER A 7 42.72 -33.98 14.42
CA SER A 7 41.56 -34.84 14.57
C SER A 7 40.60 -34.56 13.42
N GLY A 8 40.47 -35.50 12.49
CA GLY A 8 39.45 -35.46 11.45
C GLY A 8 38.03 -35.59 12.04
N PHE A 9 37.05 -35.07 11.33
CA PHE A 9 35.64 -35.16 11.69
C PHE A 9 35.13 -36.60 11.51
N SER A 10 34.33 -37.12 12.44
CA SER A 10 33.72 -38.43 12.27
C SER A 10 32.59 -38.37 11.23
N LEU A 11 32.40 -39.44 10.47
CA LEU A 11 31.32 -39.54 9.48
C LEU A 11 29.94 -39.31 10.12
N ILE A 12 29.74 -39.81 11.35
CA ILE A 12 28.49 -39.60 12.10
C ILE A 12 28.31 -38.14 12.52
N GLU A 13 29.40 -37.46 12.86
CA GLU A 13 29.40 -36.07 13.28
C GLU A 13 29.02 -35.16 12.10
N LEU A 14 29.53 -35.46 10.89
CA LEU A 14 29.16 -34.76 9.67
C LEU A 14 27.68 -34.95 9.34
N ILE A 15 27.15 -36.17 9.45
CA ILE A 15 25.73 -36.45 9.23
C ILE A 15 24.87 -35.63 10.20
N ILE A 16 25.18 -35.65 11.50
CA ILE A 16 24.43 -34.92 12.52
C ILE A 16 24.45 -33.41 12.20
N VAL A 17 25.59 -32.83 11.84
CA VAL A 17 25.69 -31.41 11.46
C VAL A 17 24.82 -31.10 10.24
N THR A 18 24.85 -31.92 9.18
CA THR A 18 24.02 -31.68 7.99
C THR A 18 22.51 -31.77 8.28
N ILE A 19 22.09 -32.66 9.18
CA ILE A 19 20.69 -32.75 9.63
C ILE A 19 20.30 -31.48 10.39
N ILE A 20 21.13 -31.05 11.34
CA ILE A 20 20.88 -29.83 12.12
C ILE A 20 20.78 -28.61 11.19
N LEU A 21 21.72 -28.46 10.24
CA LEU A 21 21.70 -27.38 9.26
C LEU A 21 20.47 -27.45 8.36
N GLY A 22 20.08 -28.65 7.90
CA GLY A 22 18.90 -28.86 7.07
C GLY A 22 17.61 -28.41 7.77
N VAL A 23 17.43 -28.82 9.04
CA VAL A 23 16.27 -28.42 9.85
C VAL A 23 16.29 -26.92 10.16
N ALA A 24 17.45 -26.36 10.50
CA ALA A 24 17.61 -24.94 10.83
C ALA A 24 17.40 -24.01 9.61
N SER A 25 17.64 -24.50 8.38
CA SER A 25 17.51 -23.69 7.16
C SER A 25 16.06 -23.36 6.79
N VAL A 26 15.11 -24.22 7.16
CA VAL A 26 13.68 -24.05 6.81
C VAL A 26 13.06 -22.75 7.32
N PRO A 27 13.14 -22.39 8.62
CA PRO A 27 12.57 -21.13 9.13
C PRO A 27 13.26 -19.90 8.53
N ILE A 28 14.56 -19.98 8.26
CA ILE A 28 15.34 -18.89 7.66
C ILE A 28 14.82 -18.58 6.25
N LEU A 29 14.67 -19.61 5.42
CA LEU A 29 14.13 -19.45 4.05
C LEU A 29 12.71 -18.89 4.06
N LYS A 30 11.85 -19.34 4.98
CA LYS A 30 10.50 -18.77 5.14
C LYS A 30 10.54 -17.29 5.47
N GLN A 31 11.41 -16.87 6.40
CA GLN A 31 11.54 -15.46 6.76
C GLN A 31 12.02 -14.61 5.57
N PHE A 32 12.99 -15.10 4.79
CA PHE A 32 13.46 -14.40 3.59
C PHE A 32 12.34 -14.15 2.58
N THR A 33 11.52 -15.18 2.27
CA THR A 33 10.38 -15.02 1.34
C THR A 33 9.31 -14.07 1.85
N SER A 34 9.07 -14.05 3.16
CA SER A 34 8.13 -13.13 3.81
C SER A 34 8.62 -11.68 3.74
N VAL A 35 9.92 -11.43 4.00
CA VAL A 35 10.50 -10.09 3.93
C VAL A 35 10.49 -9.57 2.48
N ALA A 36 10.89 -10.39 1.52
CA ALA A 36 10.90 -10.00 0.11
C ALA A 36 9.50 -9.61 -0.40
N SER A 37 8.48 -10.40 -0.06
CA SER A 37 7.09 -10.06 -0.41
C SER A 37 6.58 -8.81 0.32
N SER A 38 6.98 -8.62 1.58
CA SER A 38 6.62 -7.42 2.36
C SER A 38 7.20 -6.14 1.75
N THR A 39 8.42 -6.17 1.20
CA THR A 39 9.02 -5.00 0.54
C THR A 39 8.22 -4.58 -0.69
N LEU A 40 7.82 -5.54 -1.54
CA LEU A 40 7.00 -5.25 -2.72
C LEU A 40 5.62 -4.68 -2.33
N ILE A 41 4.98 -5.24 -1.30
CA ILE A 41 3.71 -4.72 -0.79
C ILE A 41 3.87 -3.31 -0.22
N ASN A 42 4.97 -3.03 0.46
CA ASN A 42 5.25 -1.70 1.00
C ASN A 42 5.46 -0.67 -0.11
N GLU A 43 6.18 -1.02 -1.18
CA GLU A 43 6.33 -0.17 -2.36
C GLU A 43 4.97 0.12 -3.01
N ASP A 44 4.09 -0.87 -3.11
CA ASP A 44 2.73 -0.71 -3.63
C ASP A 44 1.91 0.27 -2.80
N ILE A 45 1.95 0.13 -1.47
CA ILE A 45 1.21 0.99 -0.54
C ILE A 45 1.74 2.41 -0.60
N GLN A 46 3.07 2.60 -0.65
CA GLN A 46 3.69 3.91 -0.77
C GLN A 46 3.33 4.58 -2.10
N THR A 47 3.38 3.85 -3.21
CA THR A 47 3.00 4.39 -4.52
C THR A 47 1.51 4.73 -4.55
N ALA A 48 0.65 3.84 -4.01
CA ALA A 48 -0.78 4.07 -3.94
C ALA A 48 -1.15 5.27 -3.07
N SER A 49 -0.45 5.49 -1.96
CA SER A 49 -0.72 6.64 -1.08
C SER A 49 -0.37 7.96 -1.76
N GLN A 50 0.75 8.02 -2.47
CA GLN A 50 1.15 9.20 -3.26
C GLN A 50 0.14 9.49 -4.38
N LEU A 51 -0.32 8.45 -5.08
CA LEU A 51 -1.33 8.57 -6.13
C LEU A 51 -2.70 9.00 -5.59
N ALA A 52 -3.06 8.59 -4.37
CA ALA A 52 -4.27 9.04 -3.70
C ALA A 52 -4.16 10.50 -3.26
N GLN A 53 -2.99 10.89 -2.72
CA GLN A 53 -2.70 12.26 -2.29
C GLN A 53 -2.75 13.23 -3.47
N GLU A 54 -2.07 12.92 -4.57
CA GLU A 54 -2.10 13.74 -5.80
C GLU A 54 -3.54 13.99 -6.27
N ARG A 55 -4.38 12.96 -6.26
CA ARG A 55 -5.76 13.09 -6.72
C ARG A 55 -6.64 13.86 -5.72
N ALA A 56 -6.42 13.67 -4.42
CA ALA A 56 -7.10 14.45 -3.39
C ALA A 56 -6.72 15.94 -3.48
N GLU A 57 -5.44 16.25 -3.67
CA GLU A 57 -4.94 17.62 -3.87
C GLU A 57 -5.53 18.26 -5.13
N TYR A 58 -5.63 17.50 -6.22
CA TYR A 58 -6.30 17.97 -7.44
C TYR A 58 -7.76 18.39 -7.16
N ILE A 59 -8.52 17.59 -6.40
CA ILE A 59 -9.92 17.91 -6.07
C ILE A 59 -10.01 19.14 -5.16
N LEU A 60 -9.10 19.26 -4.18
CA LEU A 60 -9.01 20.44 -3.33
C LEU A 60 -8.65 21.69 -4.14
N ALA A 61 -7.75 21.58 -5.11
CA ALA A 61 -7.39 22.66 -6.02
C ALA A 61 -8.58 23.02 -6.93
N LEU A 62 -9.34 22.04 -7.44
CA LEU A 62 -10.56 22.26 -8.21
C LEU A 62 -11.58 23.07 -7.40
N ARG A 63 -11.83 22.71 -6.14
CA ARG A 63 -12.68 23.49 -5.23
C ARG A 63 -12.13 24.91 -5.03
N ARG A 64 -10.83 25.05 -4.79
CA ARG A 64 -10.22 26.36 -4.50
C ARG A 64 -10.27 27.30 -5.70
N ASN A 65 -10.05 26.80 -6.91
CA ASN A 65 -9.91 27.62 -8.12
C ASN A 65 -11.24 27.82 -8.86
N HIS A 66 -12.16 26.86 -8.76
CA HIS A 66 -13.43 26.88 -9.51
C HIS A 66 -14.68 26.86 -8.61
N GLY A 67 -14.49 26.86 -7.29
CA GLY A 67 -15.58 26.92 -6.31
C GLY A 67 -16.18 25.55 -5.95
N TYR A 68 -17.10 25.56 -4.98
CA TYR A 68 -17.73 24.35 -4.45
C TYR A 68 -18.56 23.58 -5.48
N ALA A 69 -19.27 24.29 -6.36
CA ALA A 69 -20.13 23.70 -7.39
C ALA A 69 -19.34 22.93 -8.46
N ALA A 70 -18.07 23.30 -8.71
CA ALA A 70 -17.22 22.64 -9.70
C ALA A 70 -16.83 21.20 -9.31
N VAL A 71 -16.88 20.86 -8.03
CA VAL A 71 -16.71 19.49 -7.56
C VAL A 71 -18.06 18.78 -7.63
N SER A 72 -18.41 18.19 -8.77
CA SER A 72 -19.71 17.56 -8.96
C SER A 72 -19.80 16.17 -8.31
N PRO A 73 -20.95 15.79 -7.72
CA PRO A 73 -21.19 14.43 -7.26
C PRO A 73 -21.08 13.41 -8.39
N GLY A 74 -20.68 12.19 -8.05
CA GLY A 74 -20.52 11.09 -8.99
C GLY A 74 -19.29 10.25 -8.71
N SER A 75 -19.07 9.25 -9.57
CA SER A 75 -17.89 8.39 -9.51
C SER A 75 -17.08 8.48 -10.79
N THR A 76 -15.76 8.51 -10.65
CA THR A 76 -14.82 8.42 -11.76
C THR A 76 -13.83 7.30 -11.48
N ASN A 77 -13.54 6.50 -12.50
CA ASN A 77 -12.56 5.44 -12.43
C ASN A 77 -11.51 5.67 -13.52
N GLU A 78 -10.25 5.58 -13.14
CA GLU A 78 -9.11 5.80 -14.02
C GLU A 78 -8.17 4.61 -13.89
N ILE A 79 -7.86 3.96 -15.01
CA ILE A 79 -6.79 2.97 -15.08
C ILE A 79 -5.51 3.70 -15.42
N LEU A 80 -4.50 3.60 -14.56
CA LEU A 80 -3.23 4.29 -14.79
C LEU A 80 -2.38 3.55 -15.82
N THR A 81 -1.62 4.32 -16.59
CA THR A 81 -0.78 3.84 -17.68
C THR A 81 0.69 4.17 -17.42
N GLY A 82 1.59 3.69 -18.29
CA GLY A 82 3.02 3.99 -18.18
C GLY A 82 3.65 3.43 -16.90
N LYS A 83 4.36 4.28 -16.14
CA LYS A 83 5.08 3.88 -14.92
C LYS A 83 4.17 3.41 -13.78
N PHE A 84 2.87 3.70 -13.86
CA PHE A 84 1.88 3.29 -12.86
C PHE A 84 0.91 2.23 -13.41
N ALA A 85 1.28 1.55 -14.51
CA ALA A 85 0.49 0.44 -15.04
C ALA A 85 0.22 -0.62 -13.95
N GLY A 86 -1.03 -1.07 -13.87
CA GLY A 86 -1.50 -2.00 -12.84
C GLY A 86 -2.16 -1.32 -11.63
N PHE A 87 -1.99 -0.01 -11.45
CA PHE A 87 -2.79 0.77 -10.52
C PHE A 87 -4.06 1.30 -11.20
N SER A 88 -5.13 1.38 -10.43
CA SER A 88 -6.33 2.13 -10.80
C SER A 88 -6.75 3.04 -9.66
N ARG A 89 -7.36 4.17 -10.00
CA ARG A 89 -7.85 5.17 -9.06
C ARG A 89 -9.35 5.34 -9.25
N SER A 90 -10.08 5.39 -8.16
CA SER A 90 -11.49 5.72 -8.15
C SER A 90 -11.72 6.93 -7.25
N VAL A 91 -12.49 7.89 -7.73
CA VAL A 91 -12.98 9.00 -6.91
C VAL A 91 -14.49 8.87 -6.81
N ALA A 92 -15.02 8.81 -5.60
CA ALA A 92 -16.43 8.88 -5.31
C ALA A 92 -16.75 10.18 -4.57
N ILE A 93 -17.65 10.98 -5.14
CA ILE A 93 -18.11 12.24 -4.57
C ILE A 93 -19.60 12.10 -4.28
N SER A 94 -19.98 12.24 -3.01
CA SER A 94 -21.36 12.12 -2.54
C SER A 94 -21.88 13.47 -2.02
N GLU A 95 -23.08 13.86 -2.43
CA GLU A 95 -23.83 14.98 -1.88
C GLU A 95 -25.28 14.52 -1.64
N PRO A 96 -25.78 14.51 -0.38
CA PRO A 96 -25.06 14.88 0.84
C PRO A 96 -23.88 13.94 1.13
N SER A 97 -22.88 14.42 1.87
CA SER A 97 -21.72 13.64 2.26
C SER A 97 -22.11 12.31 2.92
N SER A 98 -21.63 11.19 2.38
CA SER A 98 -21.73 9.86 3.01
C SER A 98 -20.71 9.65 4.13
N ILE A 99 -19.82 10.63 4.34
CA ILE A 99 -18.75 10.64 5.34
C ILE A 99 -19.14 11.63 6.44
N GLY A 100 -18.89 11.27 7.71
CA GLY A 100 -19.14 12.16 8.84
C GLY A 100 -18.25 13.41 8.83
N GLY A 101 -18.62 14.42 9.62
CA GLY A 101 -17.86 15.67 9.75
C GLY A 101 -18.47 16.89 9.06
N CYS A 102 -19.67 16.76 8.49
CA CYS A 102 -20.44 17.91 8.02
C CYS A 102 -21.08 18.67 9.19
N ALA A 103 -20.89 19.99 9.26
CA ALA A 103 -21.50 20.82 10.30
C ALA A 103 -23.03 20.93 10.10
N PRO A 104 -23.81 21.06 11.18
CA PRO A 104 -25.26 21.26 11.08
C PRO A 104 -25.59 22.52 10.27
N GLY A 105 -26.47 22.40 9.27
CA GLY A 105 -26.88 23.51 8.42
C GLY A 105 -25.92 23.86 7.28
N ALA A 106 -24.81 23.15 7.13
CA ALA A 106 -23.89 23.32 6.01
C ALA A 106 -24.16 22.29 4.88
N THR A 107 -23.84 22.66 3.65
CA THR A 107 -23.88 21.74 2.50
C THR A 107 -22.51 21.09 2.34
N CYS A 108 -22.44 19.76 2.38
CA CYS A 108 -21.17 19.04 2.31
C CYS A 108 -21.12 17.96 1.24
N LYS A 109 -19.95 17.87 0.60
CA LYS A 109 -19.57 16.80 -0.32
C LYS A 109 -18.54 15.90 0.35
N GLY A 110 -18.85 14.62 0.43
CA GLY A 110 -17.89 13.59 0.82
C GLY A 110 -17.07 13.18 -0.39
N VAL A 111 -15.75 13.19 -0.29
CA VAL A 111 -14.83 12.78 -1.34
C VAL A 111 -14.02 11.61 -0.85
N VAL A 112 -14.14 10.47 -1.52
CA VAL A 112 -13.32 9.27 -1.28
C VAL A 112 -12.48 9.01 -2.51
N VAL A 113 -11.16 9.08 -2.34
CA VAL A 113 -10.18 8.68 -3.35
C VAL A 113 -9.61 7.33 -2.94
N THR A 114 -9.82 6.32 -3.76
CA THR A 114 -9.31 4.96 -3.52
C THR A 114 -8.35 4.58 -4.64
N VAL A 115 -7.21 3.98 -4.28
CA VAL A 115 -6.24 3.46 -5.22
C VAL A 115 -6.10 1.96 -5.03
N THR A 116 -6.27 1.21 -6.11
CA THR A 116 -6.18 -0.25 -6.11
C THR A 116 -5.07 -0.74 -7.02
N ARG A 117 -4.49 -1.89 -6.68
CA ARG A 117 -3.59 -2.67 -7.52
C ARG A 117 -4.03 -4.13 -7.43
N ASP A 118 -4.16 -4.80 -8.57
CA ASP A 118 -4.66 -6.18 -8.66
C ASP A 118 -6.02 -6.37 -7.93
N LEU A 119 -6.93 -5.39 -8.11
CA LEU A 119 -8.25 -5.34 -7.48
C LEU A 119 -8.25 -5.24 -5.94
N ARG A 120 -7.09 -5.07 -5.31
CA ARG A 120 -6.97 -4.84 -3.86
C ARG A 120 -6.77 -3.36 -3.57
N LYS A 121 -7.53 -2.85 -2.61
CA LYS A 121 -7.31 -1.50 -2.05
C LYS A 121 -5.93 -1.43 -1.40
N ARG A 122 -5.11 -0.49 -1.87
CA ARG A 122 -3.77 -0.23 -1.31
C ARG A 122 -3.71 1.08 -0.53
N ALA A 123 -4.48 2.08 -0.96
CA ALA A 123 -4.61 3.34 -0.24
C ALA A 123 -6.02 3.93 -0.42
N GLU A 124 -6.42 4.75 0.55
CA GLU A 124 -7.67 5.50 0.52
C GLU A 124 -7.49 6.82 1.26
N ILE A 125 -8.05 7.89 0.71
CA ILE A 125 -8.15 9.20 1.35
C ILE A 125 -9.61 9.63 1.30
N ALA A 126 -10.17 9.92 2.46
CA ALA A 126 -11.52 10.40 2.64
C ALA A 126 -11.46 11.83 3.19
N THR A 127 -12.17 12.76 2.57
CA THR A 127 -12.26 14.15 3.01
C THR A 127 -13.65 14.72 2.80
N VAL A 128 -14.01 15.74 3.58
CA VAL A 128 -15.30 16.44 3.46
C VAL A 128 -15.03 17.86 2.98
N LEU A 129 -15.72 18.25 1.91
CA LEU A 129 -15.75 19.63 1.42
C LEU A 129 -17.02 20.29 1.95
N VAL A 130 -16.89 21.48 2.52
CA VAL A 130 -17.99 22.26 3.10
C VAL A 130 -18.25 23.49 2.23
N ASP A 131 -19.52 23.81 1.98
CA ASP A 131 -19.92 25.10 1.43
C ASP A 131 -20.18 26.06 2.58
N TYR A 132 -19.46 27.19 2.62
CA TYR A 132 -19.57 28.22 3.67
C TYR A 132 -20.30 29.45 3.16
#